data_AF-A0A7W9PHR1-F1
#
_entry.id   AF-A0A7W9PHR1-F1
#
_cell.length_a   1.000
_cell.length_b   1.000
_cell.length_c   1.000
_cell.angle_alpha   90.00
_cell.angle_beta   90.00
_cell.angle_gamma   90.00
#
_symmetry.space_group_name_H-M   'P 1'
#
loop_
_entity.id
_entity.type
_entity.pdbx_description
1 polymer ?
#
loop_
_entity_poly.entity_id
_entity_poly.type
_entity_poly.pdbx_seq_one_letter_code
_entity_poly.pdbx_strand_id
1 'polypeptide(L)'
;MSQPPEPLFDIAHGDQGASRHLRRSFEAIKSAATDPDLRRQIDDVLAGRTSMRAFGNSESFAQVVDRIPRNIIDRDLSMPEEERERLAARGDAELERLRNPPAEPPATPPPPGPAKSTAPRVLPGTRAPNREQIFVPDEPDDDDLYFQQRRQQGWLR
;
A
#
# COMPACT_ATOMS: atom_id res chain seq x y z
N MET A 1 12.33 -24.80 18.29
CA MET A 1 13.13 -23.60 18.59
C MET A 1 12.19 -22.41 18.50
N SER A 2 11.76 -21.86 19.64
CA SER A 2 10.89 -20.68 19.68
C SER A 2 11.73 -19.47 19.30
N GLN A 3 11.44 -18.82 18.17
CA GLN A 3 12.07 -17.54 17.87
C GLN A 3 11.76 -16.58 19.03
N PRO A 4 12.76 -15.82 19.53
CA PRO A 4 12.50 -14.80 20.53
C PRO A 4 11.44 -13.84 19.97
N PRO A 5 10.48 -13.36 20.79
CA PRO A 5 9.51 -12.39 20.35
C PRO A 5 10.29 -11.20 19.79
N GLU A 6 10.09 -10.93 18.51
CA GLU A 6 10.67 -9.79 17.83
C GLU A 6 10.41 -8.56 18.72
N PRO A 7 11.42 -7.78 19.11
CA PRO A 7 11.25 -6.68 20.05
C PRO A 7 10.26 -5.69 19.45
N LEU A 8 9.00 -5.82 19.85
CA LEU A 8 7.89 -5.05 19.32
C LEU A 8 7.95 -3.70 20.02
N PHE A 9 8.60 -2.75 19.36
CA PHE A 9 8.59 -1.38 19.82
C PHE A 9 7.15 -0.87 19.75
N ASP A 10 6.65 -0.41 20.88
CA ASP A 10 5.30 0.07 21.03
C ASP A 10 5.15 1.47 20.43
N ILE A 11 4.92 1.51 19.12
CA ILE A 11 4.71 2.75 18.38
C ILE A 11 3.28 3.26 18.60
N ALA A 12 2.33 2.37 18.91
CA ALA A 12 0.90 2.64 19.01
C ALA A 12 0.34 2.60 20.45
N HIS A 13 1.18 2.78 21.47
CA HIS A 13 0.79 2.88 22.88
C HIS A 13 -0.07 1.72 23.41
N GLY A 14 0.34 0.48 23.10
CA GLY A 14 -0.21 -0.77 23.62
C GLY A 14 -0.89 -1.62 22.55
N ASP A 15 -1.19 -1.05 21.38
CA ASP A 15 -1.79 -1.80 20.27
C ASP A 15 -0.72 -2.50 19.42
N GLN A 16 -0.55 -3.80 19.67
CA GLN A 16 0.45 -4.62 18.99
C GLN A 16 0.18 -4.79 17.49
N GLY A 17 -1.10 -4.88 17.10
CA GLY A 17 -1.53 -5.02 15.72
C GLY A 17 -1.25 -3.76 14.91
N ALA A 18 -1.64 -2.61 15.47
CA ALA A 18 -1.32 -1.31 14.91
C ALA A 18 0.19 -1.06 14.85
N SER A 19 0.95 -1.44 15.88
CA SER A 19 2.42 -1.29 15.89
C SER A 19 3.10 -2.08 14.76
N ARG A 20 2.65 -3.32 14.50
CA ARG A 20 3.16 -4.12 13.36
C ARG A 20 2.78 -3.52 12.01
N HIS A 21 1.57 -2.99 11.89
CA HIS A 21 1.14 -2.31 10.67
C HIS A 21 1.98 -1.05 10.42
N LEU A 22 2.13 -0.18 11.42
CA LEU A 22 2.95 1.03 11.33
C LEU A 22 4.40 0.71 10.98
N ARG A 23 4.99 -0.32 11.58
CA ARG A 23 6.34 -0.80 11.22
C ARG A 23 6.45 -1.13 9.73
N ARG A 24 5.50 -1.89 9.17
CA ARG A 24 5.47 -2.22 7.73
C ARG A 24 5.34 -0.97 6.87
N SER A 25 4.49 -0.03 7.26
CA SER A 25 4.31 1.24 6.55
C SER A 25 5.58 2.09 6.57
N PHE A 26 6.29 2.17 7.70
CA PHE A 26 7.57 2.87 7.79
C PHE A 26 8.68 2.23 6.96
N GLU A 27 8.76 0.91 6.93
CA GLU A 27 9.71 0.21 6.04
C GLU A 27 9.41 0.50 4.56
N ALA A 28 8.13 0.53 4.17
CA ALA A 28 7.74 0.91 2.82
C ALA A 28 8.13 2.37 2.50
N ILE A 29 7.87 3.31 3.42
CA ILE A 29 8.25 4.72 3.25
C ILE A 29 9.78 4.87 3.17
N LYS A 30 10.54 4.22 4.05
CA LYS A 30 12.01 4.20 4.01
C LYS A 30 12.55 3.64 2.70
N SER A 31 11.87 2.65 2.10
CA SER A 31 12.27 2.09 0.81
C SER A 31 12.10 3.08 -0.34
N ALA A 32 11.04 3.90 -0.30
CA ALA A 32 10.70 4.87 -1.34
C ALA A 32 11.31 6.27 -1.13
N ALA A 33 11.71 6.60 0.11
CA ALA A 33 12.28 7.90 0.44
C ALA A 33 13.62 8.13 -0.27
N THR A 34 13.70 9.24 -1.01
CA THR A 34 14.94 9.69 -1.69
C THR A 34 15.85 10.47 -0.75
N ASP A 35 15.28 11.13 0.27
CA ASP A 35 16.01 11.94 1.24
C ASP A 35 16.74 11.06 2.28
N PRO A 36 18.09 11.12 2.36
CA PRO A 36 18.86 10.34 3.31
C PRO A 36 18.57 10.70 4.78
N ASP A 37 18.26 11.95 5.09
CA ASP A 37 18.01 12.38 6.47
C ASP A 37 16.67 11.83 6.97
N LEU A 38 15.62 11.89 6.12
CA LEU A 38 14.34 11.25 6.40
C LEU A 38 14.49 9.74 6.63
N ARG A 39 15.28 9.06 5.79
CA ARG A 39 15.54 7.61 5.94
C ARG A 39 16.18 7.27 7.28
N ARG A 40 17.17 8.07 7.69
CA ARG A 40 17.85 7.89 8.98
C ARG A 40 16.90 8.08 10.14
N GLN A 41 16.06 9.11 10.10
CA GLN A 41 15.11 9.35 11.20
C GLN A 41 14.03 8.26 11.29
N ILE A 42 13.53 7.76 10.16
CA ILE A 42 12.63 6.60 10.15
C ILE A 42 13.33 5.37 10.75
N ASP A 43 14.61 5.15 10.43
CA ASP A 43 15.40 4.07 11.03
C ASP A 43 15.52 4.22 12.55
N ASP A 44 15.74 5.45 13.04
CA ASP A 44 15.80 5.74 14.48
C ASP A 44 14.47 5.49 15.20
N VAL A 45 13.33 5.77 14.55
CA VAL A 45 11.99 5.42 15.06
C VAL A 45 11.79 3.90 15.09
N LEU A 46 12.14 3.21 13.99
CA LEU A 46 11.99 1.76 13.86
C LEU A 46 12.89 0.96 14.81
N ALA A 47 14.09 1.49 15.10
CA ALA A 47 15.03 0.93 16.07
C ALA A 47 14.68 1.28 17.52
N GLY A 48 13.65 2.10 17.76
CA GLY A 48 13.26 2.56 19.09
C GLY A 48 14.25 3.54 19.73
N ARG A 49 15.19 4.10 18.96
CA ARG A 49 16.12 5.15 19.41
C ARG A 49 15.41 6.50 19.57
N THR A 50 14.29 6.69 18.87
CA THR A 50 13.45 7.88 18.93
C THR A 50 11.97 7.48 18.97
N SER A 51 11.13 8.30 19.60
CA SER A 51 9.68 8.09 19.61
C SER A 51 9.03 8.69 18.36
N MET A 52 7.87 8.16 17.95
CA MET A 52 7.08 8.74 16.86
C MET A 52 6.70 10.20 17.12
N ARG A 53 6.43 10.54 18.39
CA ARG A 53 6.15 11.92 18.81
C ARG A 53 7.37 12.83 18.61
N ALA A 54 8.58 12.35 18.91
CA ALA A 54 9.79 13.14 18.67
C ALA A 54 10.05 13.32 17.16
N PHE A 55 9.82 12.28 16.36
CA PHE A 55 9.89 12.37 14.89
C PHE A 55 8.89 13.37 14.30
N GLY A 56 7.65 13.40 14.80
CA GLY A 56 6.65 14.37 14.34
C GLY A 56 7.00 15.84 14.63
N ASN A 57 7.92 16.11 15.56
CA ASN A 57 8.43 17.45 15.85
C ASN A 57 9.77 17.74 15.13
N SER A 58 10.22 16.87 14.22
CA SER A 58 11.50 17.03 13.52
C SER A 58 11.38 17.93 12.29
N GLU A 59 12.49 18.57 11.93
CA GLU A 59 12.57 19.44 10.75
C GLU A 59 12.38 18.67 9.44
N SER A 60 12.89 17.42 9.34
CA SER A 60 12.68 16.62 8.12
C SER A 60 11.23 16.22 7.94
N PHE A 61 10.49 15.98 9.04
CA PHE A 61 9.05 15.75 8.95
C PHE A 61 8.33 17.03 8.49
N ALA A 62 8.69 18.19 9.05
CA ALA A 62 8.14 19.47 8.61
C ALA A 62 8.36 19.71 7.11
N GLN A 63 9.55 19.44 6.59
CA GLN A 63 9.85 19.55 5.16
C GLN A 63 9.01 18.63 4.28
N VAL A 64 8.61 17.46 4.77
CA VAL A 64 7.68 16.55 4.06
C VAL A 64 6.27 17.14 4.04
N VAL A 65 5.81 17.67 5.16
CA VAL A 65 4.50 18.32 5.28
C VAL A 65 4.41 19.58 4.41
N ASP A 66 5.48 20.37 4.34
CA ASP A 66 5.55 21.58 3.52
C ASP A 66 5.42 21.32 2.01
N ARG A 67 5.71 20.09 1.57
CA ARG A 67 5.53 19.67 0.17
C ARG A 67 4.10 19.26 -0.15
N ILE A 68 3.22 19.14 0.85
CA ILE A 68 1.83 18.77 0.64
C ILE A 68 1.11 19.93 -0.07
N PRO A 69 0.49 19.69 -1.23
CA PRO A 69 -0.25 20.72 -1.96
C PRO A 69 -1.39 21.32 -1.12
N ARG A 70 -1.56 22.65 -1.14
CA ARG A 70 -2.59 23.37 -0.35
C ARG A 70 -4.01 22.86 -0.57
N ASN A 71 -4.35 22.44 -1.78
CA ASN A 71 -5.68 21.90 -2.09
C ASN A 71 -6.02 20.62 -1.31
N ILE A 72 -5.02 19.84 -0.88
CA ILE A 72 -5.24 18.67 -0.02
C ILE A 72 -5.60 19.12 1.41
N ILE A 73 -4.90 20.15 1.91
CA ILE A 73 -5.15 20.75 3.22
C ILE A 73 -6.53 21.42 3.24
N ASP A 74 -6.85 22.20 2.21
CA ASP A 74 -8.14 22.90 2.09
C ASP A 74 -9.30 21.91 2.03
N ARG A 75 -9.15 20.81 1.28
CA ARG A 75 -10.15 19.74 1.24
C ARG A 75 -10.44 19.19 2.62
N ASP A 76 -9.39 18.91 3.40
CA ASP A 76 -9.52 18.36 4.75
C ASP A 76 -10.20 19.35 5.71
N LEU A 77 -9.81 20.63 5.65
CA LEU A 77 -10.43 21.69 6.45
C LEU A 77 -11.89 21.98 6.07
N SER A 78 -12.26 21.77 4.80
CA SER A 78 -13.63 21.93 4.30
C SER A 78 -14.50 20.67 4.43
N MET A 79 -13.98 19.59 5.01
CA MET A 79 -14.67 18.30 5.03
C MET A 79 -15.95 18.37 5.88
N PRO A 80 -17.12 18.02 5.31
CA PRO A 80 -18.38 18.05 6.05
C PRO A 80 -18.35 17.06 7.23
N GLU A 81 -19.08 17.38 8.29
CA GLU A 81 -19.09 16.60 9.52
C GLU A 81 -19.53 15.15 9.31
N GLU A 82 -20.56 14.92 8.49
CA GLU A 82 -21.00 13.56 8.14
C GLU A 82 -19.90 12.75 7.43
N GLU A 83 -19.09 13.38 6.59
CA GLU A 83 -17.98 12.70 5.90
C GLU A 83 -16.84 12.41 6.88
N ARG A 84 -16.54 13.35 7.79
CA ARG A 84 -15.57 13.12 8.88
C ARG A 84 -15.99 11.95 9.77
N GLU A 85 -17.26 11.88 10.17
CA GLU A 85 -17.78 10.76 10.97
C GLU A 85 -17.70 9.42 10.23
N ARG A 86 -18.04 9.39 8.94
CA ARG A 86 -17.90 8.18 8.11
C ARG A 86 -16.45 7.72 8.01
N LEU A 87 -15.50 8.64 7.85
CA LEU A 87 -14.08 8.32 7.81
C LEU A 87 -13.56 7.84 9.17
N ALA A 88 -14.02 8.44 10.27
CA ALA A 88 -13.71 7.99 11.62
C ALA A 88 -14.20 6.56 11.86
N ALA A 89 -15.46 6.26 11.55
CA ALA A 89 -16.04 4.92 11.67
C ALA A 89 -15.29 3.88 10.81
N ARG A 90 -14.87 4.27 9.60
CA ARG A 90 -14.03 3.41 8.74
C ARG A 90 -12.65 3.17 9.36
N GLY A 91 -12.05 4.21 9.94
CA GLY A 91 -10.76 4.12 10.63
C GLY A 91 -10.83 3.18 11.83
N ASP A 92 -11.86 3.30 12.66
CA ASP A 92 -12.09 2.43 13.82
C ASP A 92 -12.23 0.97 13.41
N ALA A 93 -13.02 0.69 12.37
CA ALA A 93 -13.18 -0.67 11.84
C ALA A 93 -11.85 -1.25 11.31
N GLU A 94 -11.00 -0.43 10.71
CA GLU A 94 -9.68 -0.86 10.23
C GLU A 94 -8.71 -1.11 11.39
N LEU A 95 -8.71 -0.25 12.40
CA LEU A 95 -7.91 -0.46 13.62
C LEU A 95 -8.32 -1.73 14.36
N GLU A 96 -9.62 -2.01 14.44
CA GLU A 96 -10.14 -3.25 15.03
C GLU A 96 -9.68 -4.49 14.25
N ARG A 97 -9.69 -4.44 12.91
CA ARG A 97 -9.14 -5.50 12.06
C ARG A 97 -7.65 -5.70 12.27
N LEU A 98 -6.88 -4.62 12.46
CA LEU A 98 -5.45 -4.73 12.74
C LEU A 98 -5.18 -5.36 14.11
N ARG A 99 -6.03 -5.09 15.11
CA ARG A 99 -5.93 -5.67 16.45
C ARG A 99 -6.31 -7.15 16.48
N ASN A 100 -7.33 -7.52 15.71
CA ASN A 100 -7.76 -8.91 15.55
C ASN A 100 -7.64 -9.33 14.08
N PRO A 101 -6.40 -9.54 13.58
CA PRO A 101 -6.22 -9.98 12.22
C PRO A 101 -6.94 -11.32 12.07
N PRO A 102 -7.82 -11.50 11.08
CA PRO A 102 -8.38 -12.82 10.81
C PRO A 102 -7.20 -13.78 10.66
N ALA A 103 -7.29 -14.97 11.24
CA ALA A 103 -6.27 -15.99 11.09
C ALA A 103 -5.93 -16.09 9.61
N GLU A 104 -4.72 -15.66 9.24
CA GLU A 104 -4.26 -15.79 7.87
C GLU A 104 -4.44 -17.27 7.52
N PRO A 105 -5.18 -17.63 6.45
CA PRO A 105 -4.99 -18.95 5.89
C PRO A 105 -3.48 -19.11 5.69
N PRO A 106 -2.89 -20.25 6.09
CA PRO A 106 -1.44 -20.43 6.11
C PRO A 106 -0.89 -19.88 4.81
N ALA A 107 0.09 -18.97 4.91
CA ALA A 107 0.78 -18.39 3.78
C ALA A 107 1.06 -19.51 2.79
N THR A 108 0.21 -19.61 1.77
CA THR A 108 0.52 -20.45 0.63
C THR A 108 1.78 -19.78 0.12
N PRO A 109 2.91 -20.50 0.02
CA PRO A 109 4.11 -19.90 -0.52
C PRO A 109 3.69 -19.15 -1.78
N PRO A 110 4.17 -17.90 -1.99
CA PRO A 110 3.83 -17.17 -3.19
C PRO A 110 3.98 -18.17 -4.34
N PRO A 111 2.96 -18.39 -5.20
CA PRO A 111 3.17 -19.20 -6.39
C PRO A 111 4.45 -18.64 -7.01
N PRO A 112 5.46 -19.47 -7.34
CA PRO A 112 6.74 -18.96 -7.80
C PRO A 112 6.45 -17.95 -8.90
N GLY A 113 6.58 -16.67 -8.57
CA GLY A 113 6.45 -15.59 -9.53
C GLY A 113 7.47 -15.92 -10.62
N PRO A 114 7.13 -15.76 -11.90
CA PRO A 114 8.04 -16.16 -12.96
C PRO A 114 9.36 -15.44 -12.70
N ALA A 115 10.39 -16.27 -12.45
CA ALA A 115 11.75 -15.83 -12.38
C ALA A 115 12.00 -14.86 -13.53
N LYS A 116 12.66 -13.74 -13.21
CA LYS A 116 13.19 -12.77 -14.17
C LYS A 116 13.54 -13.50 -15.46
N SER A 117 12.76 -13.22 -16.51
CA SER A 117 12.98 -13.79 -17.84
C SER A 117 14.30 -13.24 -18.37
N THR A 118 15.41 -13.85 -17.98
CA THR A 118 16.56 -13.98 -18.87
C THR A 118 16.09 -14.93 -19.96
N ALA A 119 15.74 -14.34 -21.10
CA ALA A 119 15.07 -14.98 -22.23
C ALA A 119 15.53 -16.43 -22.48
N PRO A 120 14.61 -17.41 -22.45
CA PRO A 120 14.88 -18.72 -23.02
C PRO A 120 14.32 -18.80 -24.43
N ARG A 121 15.22 -19.14 -25.36
CA ARG A 121 14.98 -19.66 -26.71
C ARG A 121 13.69 -20.49 -26.76
N VAL A 122 12.71 -20.04 -27.55
CA VAL A 122 11.42 -20.73 -27.72
C VAL A 122 11.66 -22.08 -28.40
N LEU A 123 11.45 -23.18 -27.68
CA LEU A 123 11.40 -24.52 -28.24
C LEU A 123 9.99 -24.75 -28.83
N PRO A 124 9.84 -24.99 -30.14
CA PRO A 124 8.55 -25.28 -30.74
C PRO A 124 8.01 -26.63 -30.24
N GLY A 125 6.75 -26.67 -29.78
CA GLY A 125 6.03 -27.91 -29.46
C GLY A 125 5.64 -28.15 -27.99
N THR A 126 5.95 -27.25 -27.05
CA THR A 126 5.68 -27.47 -25.61
C THR A 126 4.64 -26.54 -24.97
N ARG A 127 3.83 -25.82 -25.77
CA ARG A 127 2.78 -24.92 -25.23
C ARG A 127 1.45 -25.64 -25.05
N ALA A 128 0.79 -25.40 -23.91
CA ALA A 128 -0.58 -25.85 -23.65
C ALA A 128 -1.54 -25.32 -24.73
N PRO A 129 -2.49 -26.14 -25.22
CA PRO A 129 -3.24 -25.88 -26.46
C PRO A 129 -4.10 -24.61 -26.43
N ASN A 130 -4.52 -24.16 -25.25
CA ASN A 130 -5.52 -23.09 -25.14
C ASN A 130 -4.92 -21.70 -24.86
N ARG A 131 -3.59 -21.56 -24.90
CA ARG A 131 -2.93 -20.28 -24.59
C ARG A 131 -3.13 -19.22 -25.67
N GLU A 132 -3.40 -19.64 -26.91
CA GLU A 132 -3.62 -18.76 -28.06
C GLU A 132 -5.14 -18.52 -28.30
N GLN A 133 -6.01 -19.12 -27.49
CA GLN A 133 -7.45 -18.99 -27.67
C GLN A 133 -7.91 -17.67 -27.05
N ILE A 134 -7.96 -16.63 -27.88
CA ILE A 134 -8.53 -15.33 -27.51
C ILE A 134 -10.03 -15.53 -27.34
N PHE A 135 -10.50 -15.56 -26.10
CA PHE A 135 -11.92 -15.57 -25.78
C PHE A 135 -12.43 -14.14 -25.85
N VAL A 136 -13.14 -13.81 -26.93
CA VAL A 136 -13.90 -12.57 -27.05
C VAL A 136 -15.35 -12.91 -26.65
N PRO A 137 -15.89 -12.32 -25.58
CA PRO A 137 -17.30 -12.49 -25.22
C PRO A 137 -18.21 -11.99 -26.36
N ASP A 138 -19.37 -12.64 -26.56
CA ASP A 138 -20.33 -12.22 -27.59
C ASP A 138 -21.00 -10.86 -27.29
N GLU A 139 -20.97 -10.41 -26.03
CA GLU A 139 -21.48 -9.12 -25.59
C GLU A 139 -20.33 -8.19 -25.19
N PRO A 140 -20.37 -6.90 -25.61
CA PRO A 140 -19.38 -5.92 -25.19
C PRO A 140 -19.47 -5.70 -23.69
N ASP A 141 -18.32 -5.72 -23.02
CA ASP A 141 -18.24 -5.42 -21.59
C ASP A 141 -18.35 -3.89 -21.34
N ASP A 142 -18.46 -3.51 -20.07
CA ASP A 142 -18.58 -2.10 -19.67
C ASP A 142 -17.38 -1.26 -20.15
N ASP A 143 -16.21 -1.89 -20.27
CA ASP A 143 -14.98 -1.25 -20.76
C ASP A 143 -15.07 -1.00 -22.28
N ASP A 144 -15.53 -1.98 -23.06
CA ASP A 144 -15.79 -1.85 -24.50
C ASP A 144 -16.78 -0.72 -24.79
N LEU A 145 -17.86 -0.63 -24.00
CA LEU A 145 -18.85 0.44 -24.10
C LEU A 145 -18.24 1.80 -23.75
N TYR A 146 -17.43 1.87 -22.70
CA TYR A 146 -16.73 3.08 -22.29
C TYR A 146 -15.80 3.61 -23.39
N PHE A 147 -15.00 2.73 -24.03
CA PHE A 147 -14.10 3.14 -25.10
C PHE A 147 -14.83 3.45 -26.42
N GLN A 148 -15.95 2.77 -26.72
CA GLN A 148 -16.80 3.13 -27.86
C GLN A 148 -17.41 4.52 -27.68
N GLN A 149 -17.92 4.83 -26.49
CA GLN A 149 -18.48 6.14 -26.19
C GLN A 149 -17.43 7.25 -26.34
N ARG A 150 -16.21 7.05 -25.85
CA ARG A 150 -15.13 8.05 -26.02
C ARG A 150 -14.66 8.21 -27.47
N ARG A 151 -14.69 7.14 -28.27
CA ARG A 151 -14.41 7.24 -29.72
C ARG A 151 -15.50 8.03 -30.45
N GLN A 152 -16.77 7.81 -30.11
CA GLN A 152 -17.89 8.58 -30.66
C GLN A 152 -17.84 10.07 -30.26
N GLN A 153 -17.38 10.37 -29.04
CA GLN A 153 -17.19 11.73 -28.54
C GLN A 153 -15.91 12.40 -29.07
N GLY A 154 -15.09 11.70 -29.87
CA GLY A 154 -13.87 12.24 -30.47
C GLY A 154 -12.69 12.40 -29.50
N TRP A 155 -12.75 11.75 -28.34
CA TRP A 155 -11.73 11.85 -27.28
C TRP A 155 -10.62 10.79 -27.43
N LEU A 156 -10.90 9.70 -28.15
CA LEU A 156 -9.90 8.73 -28.60
C LEU A 156 -9.90 8.71 -30.14
N ARG A 157 -8.71 8.81 -30.74
CA ARG A 157 -8.46 8.61 -32.18
C ARG A 157 -7.67 7.32 -32.40
#